data_AF-A0A0S2KS72-F1
#
_entry.id   AF-A0A0S2KS72-F1
#
_cell.length_a   1.000
_cell.length_b   1.000
_cell.length_c   1.000
_cell.angle_alpha   90.00
_cell.angle_beta   90.00
_cell.angle_gamma   90.00
#
_symmetry.space_group_name_H-M   'P 1'
#
loop_
_entity.id
_entity.type
_entity.pdbx_description
1 polymer ?
#
loop_
_entity_poly.entity_id
_entity_poly.type
_entity_poly.pdbx_seq_one_letter_code
_entity_poly.pdbx_strand_id
1 'polypeptide(L)'
;VCQEDAPIRRLKWGTASLIARAPVTPIVLPIIHHGFEKVMPENYAFGRRPPVPLWNQEIKIVIGEPMEFNLPELREMALSQSRNSSASSGRWPRTILGGLDEAAQKCLYM
;
A
#
# COMPACT_ATOMS: atom_id res chain seq x y z
N VAL A 1 9.70 -8.47 -2.30
CA VAL A 1 9.66 -7.50 -3.43
C VAL A 1 10.47 -6.30 -3.00
N CYS A 2 11.72 -6.20 -3.46
CA CYS A 2 12.55 -5.02 -3.26
C CYS A 2 12.23 -4.06 -4.41
N GLN A 3 11.59 -2.93 -4.11
CA GLN A 3 11.35 -1.85 -5.06
C GLN A 3 12.31 -0.73 -4.70
N GLU A 4 13.55 -0.86 -5.16
CA GLU A 4 14.56 0.20 -5.04
C GLU A 4 14.46 1.19 -6.21
N ASP A 5 13.91 0.77 -7.36
CA ASP A 5 13.89 1.55 -8.61
C ASP A 5 12.54 2.22 -8.97
N ALA A 6 11.53 2.13 -8.11
CA ALA A 6 10.25 2.82 -8.34
C ALA A 6 10.24 4.17 -7.60
N PRO A 7 9.74 5.27 -8.21
CA PRO A 7 9.68 6.59 -7.56
C PRO A 7 8.81 6.60 -6.29
N ILE A 8 7.91 5.62 -6.13
CA ILE A 8 7.07 5.43 -4.95
C ILE A 8 7.07 3.93 -4.59
N ARG A 9 7.38 3.61 -3.34
CA ARG A 9 7.30 2.23 -2.83
C ARG A 9 5.84 1.80 -2.71
N ARG A 10 5.52 0.54 -3.06
CA ARG A 10 4.16 0.00 -2.85
C ARG A 10 3.77 0.04 -1.38
N LEU A 11 2.50 0.34 -1.15
CA LEU A 11 1.87 0.13 0.14
C LEU A 11 1.86 -1.37 0.46
N LYS A 12 2.03 -1.70 1.75
CA LYS A 12 1.87 -3.09 2.21
C LYS A 12 0.44 -3.54 1.96
N TRP A 13 0.28 -4.77 1.48
CA TRP A 13 -1.03 -5.41 1.21
C TRP A 13 -2.00 -5.34 2.39
N GLY A 14 -1.48 -5.28 3.63
CA GLY A 14 -2.29 -5.11 4.84
C GLY A 14 -3.13 -3.83 4.83
N THR A 15 -2.64 -2.74 4.23
CA THR A 15 -3.37 -1.47 4.10
C THR A 15 -4.58 -1.66 3.18
N ALA A 16 -4.37 -2.21 1.98
CA ALA A 16 -5.44 -2.52 1.04
C ALA A 16 -6.44 -3.52 1.64
N SER A 17 -5.94 -4.51 2.39
CA SER A 17 -6.76 -5.48 3.10
C SER A 17 -7.62 -4.85 4.20
N LEU A 18 -7.13 -3.80 4.89
CA LEU A 18 -7.94 -3.06 5.87
C LEU A 18 -9.03 -2.24 5.17
N ILE A 19 -8.70 -1.53 4.08
CA ILE A 19 -9.68 -0.75 3.30
C ILE A 19 -10.80 -1.67 2.78
N ALA A 20 -10.45 -2.80 2.17
CA ALA A 20 -11.39 -3.71 1.55
C ALA A 20 -12.29 -4.47 2.55
N ARG A 21 -11.86 -4.59 3.81
CA ARG A 21 -12.60 -5.26 4.90
C ARG A 21 -13.29 -4.25 5.83
N ALA A 22 -13.12 -2.95 5.62
CA ALA A 22 -13.79 -1.95 6.41
C ALA A 22 -15.31 -2.10 6.27
N PRO A 23 -16.08 -1.97 7.36
CA PRO A 23 -17.54 -2.08 7.30
C PRO A 23 -18.18 -0.96 6.46
N VAL A 24 -17.53 0.20 6.42
CA VAL A 24 -17.85 1.33 5.54
C VAL A 24 -16.59 1.65 4.77
N THR A 25 -16.69 1.77 3.44
CA THR A 25 -15.54 2.10 2.61
C THR A 25 -15.02 3.50 2.97
N PRO A 26 -13.74 3.64 3.33
CA PRO A 26 -13.18 4.95 3.66
C PRO A 26 -12.91 5.77 2.40
N ILE A 27 -13.00 7.09 2.54
CA ILE A 27 -12.41 8.05 1.60
C ILE A 27 -10.89 8.07 1.86
N VAL A 28 -10.09 8.01 0.80
CA VAL A 28 -8.63 8.05 0.90
C VAL A 28 -8.11 9.37 0.36
N LEU A 29 -7.29 10.07 1.15
CA LEU A 29 -6.64 11.31 0.74
C LEU A 29 -5.14 11.05 0.54
N PRO A 30 -4.61 11.14 -0.69
CA PRO A 30 -3.19 10.94 -0.94
C PRO A 30 -2.39 12.16 -0.47
N ILE A 31 -1.47 11.93 0.47
CA ILE A 31 -0.54 12.94 0.95
C ILE A 31 0.87 12.46 0.62
N ILE A 32 1.59 13.22 -0.20
CA ILE A 32 2.95 12.92 -0.65
C ILE A 32 3.89 13.95 -0.05
N HIS A 33 5.01 13.49 0.49
CA HIS A 33 6.06 14.35 0.99
C HIS A 33 7.37 14.10 0.24
N HIS A 34 8.14 15.16 0.03
CA HIS A 34 9.47 15.13 -0.57
C HIS A 34 10.41 16.03 0.25
N GLY A 35 11.62 15.58 0.55
CA GLY A 35 12.61 16.30 1.34
C GLY A 35 12.78 15.79 2.78
N PHE A 36 11.81 15.03 3.32
CA PHE A 36 11.96 14.40 4.64
C PHE A 36 13.08 13.37 4.68
N GLU A 37 13.36 12.71 3.55
CA GLU A 37 14.50 11.81 3.39
C GLU A 37 15.85 12.53 3.53
N LYS A 38 15.90 13.85 3.31
CA LYS A 38 17.09 14.69 3.54
C LYS A 38 17.17 15.20 4.97
N VAL A 39 16.02 15.44 5.61
CA VAL A 39 15.92 15.82 7.03
C VAL A 39 16.40 14.67 7.93
N MET A 40 16.00 13.43 7.60
CA MET A 40 16.29 12.22 8.37
C MET A 40 16.69 11.05 7.44
N PRO A 41 17.88 11.11 6.82
CA PRO A 41 18.34 10.08 5.91
C PRO A 41 18.55 8.73 6.61
N GLU A 42 18.16 7.64 5.93
CA GLU A 42 18.37 6.28 6.44
C GLU A 42 19.86 5.94 6.57
N ASN A 43 20.67 6.43 5.63
CA ASN A 43 22.11 6.26 5.58
C ASN A 43 22.80 7.63 5.61
N TYR A 44 23.29 8.06 6.78
CA TYR A 44 24.01 9.33 6.95
C TYR A 44 25.51 9.11 7.11
N ALA A 45 26.01 9.05 8.35
CA ALA A 45 27.41 8.78 8.67
C ALA A 45 27.56 7.32 9.09
N PHE A 46 28.52 6.61 8.49
CA PHE A 46 28.78 5.19 8.75
C PHE A 46 27.53 4.29 8.59
N GLY A 47 26.62 4.65 7.67
CA GLY A 47 25.39 3.89 7.43
C GLY A 47 24.36 3.98 8.55
N ARG A 48 24.47 4.94 9.47
CA ARG A 48 23.51 5.17 10.55
C ARG A 48 22.65 6.39 10.26
N ARG A 49 21.46 6.45 10.88
CA ARG A 49 20.62 7.64 10.92
C ARG A 49 21.24 8.72 11.81
N PRO A 50 21.06 10.02 11.49
CA PRO A 50 21.54 11.08 12.37
C PRO A 50 20.75 11.06 13.69
N PRO A 51 21.35 11.50 14.81
CA PRO A 51 20.68 11.49 16.12
C PRO A 51 19.57 12.54 16.22
N VAL A 52 19.63 13.60 15.40
CA VAL A 52 18.67 14.68 15.33
C VAL A 52 18.41 15.08 13.87
N PRO A 53 17.25 15.70 13.57
CA PRO A 53 16.93 16.14 12.22
C PRO A 53 17.96 17.13 11.70
N LEU A 54 18.41 16.94 10.45
CA LEU A 54 19.28 17.89 9.78
C LEU A 54 18.51 19.18 9.50
N TRP A 55 19.15 20.31 9.77
CA TRP A 55 18.54 21.64 9.58
C TRP A 55 18.66 22.12 8.13
N ASN A 56 17.87 23.17 7.81
CA ASN A 56 17.86 23.86 6.52
C ASN A 56 17.60 22.96 5.30
N GLN A 57 16.76 21.93 5.47
CA GLN A 57 16.28 21.10 4.36
C GLN A 57 14.92 21.61 3.86
N GLU A 58 14.76 21.65 2.55
CA GLU A 58 13.48 21.97 1.92
C GLU A 58 12.53 20.77 1.98
N ILE A 59 11.30 21.01 2.43
CA ILE A 59 10.23 20.00 2.49
C ILE A 59 9.09 20.47 1.61
N LYS A 60 8.68 19.63 0.66
CA LYS A 60 7.50 19.84 -0.18
C LYS A 60 6.44 18.82 0.18
N ILE A 61 5.25 19.30 0.53
CA ILE A 61 4.07 18.48 0.80
C ILE A 61 3.07 18.72 -0.33
N VAL A 62 2.60 17.66 -0.95
CA VAL A 62 1.56 17.67 -1.98
C VAL A 62 0.37 16.89 -1.46
N ILE A 63 -0.78 17.53 -1.44
CA ILE A 63 -2.06 16.92 -1.08
C ILE A 63 -2.81 16.73 -2.40
N GLY A 64 -3.15 15.49 -2.72
CA GLY A 64 -3.97 15.20 -3.90
C GLY A 64 -5.46 15.20 -3.56
N GLU A 65 -6.28 14.88 -4.56
CA GLU A 65 -7.73 14.86 -4.42
C GLU A 65 -8.20 13.64 -3.61
N PRO A 66 -9.28 13.78 -2.81
CA PRO A 66 -9.93 12.64 -2.17
C PRO A 66 -10.37 11.60 -3.20
N MET A 67 -10.12 10.33 -2.92
CA MET A 67 -10.54 9.20 -3.76
C MET A 67 -11.46 8.26 -2.99
N GLU A 68 -12.48 7.77 -3.68
CA GLU A 68 -13.40 6.75 -3.21
C GLU A 68 -13.16 5.44 -3.96
N PHE A 69 -13.26 4.32 -3.25
CA PHE A 69 -13.06 3.01 -3.86
C PHE A 69 -14.40 2.30 -4.09
N ASN A 70 -14.67 1.90 -5.33
CA ASN A 70 -15.77 1.00 -5.63
C ASN A 70 -15.33 -0.45 -5.33
N LEU A 71 -15.41 -0.84 -4.06
CA LEU A 71 -15.00 -2.18 -3.61
C LEU A 71 -15.75 -3.32 -4.34
N PRO A 72 -17.06 -3.23 -4.61
CA PRO A 72 -17.75 -4.23 -5.43
C PRO A 72 -17.10 -4.47 -6.80
N GLU A 73 -16.86 -3.39 -7.56
CA GLU A 73 -16.23 -3.50 -8.89
C GLU A 73 -14.80 -4.06 -8.81
N LEU A 74 -14.02 -3.62 -7.83
CA LEU A 74 -12.66 -4.10 -7.62
C LEU A 74 -12.64 -5.59 -7.25
N ARG A 75 -13.63 -6.08 -6.50
CA ARG A 75 -13.76 -7.50 -6.17
C ARG A 75 -14.10 -8.35 -7.40
N GLU A 76 -15.04 -7.91 -8.23
CA GLU A 76 -15.37 -8.60 -9.49
C GLU A 76 -14.18 -8.63 -10.45
N MET A 77 -13.44 -7.52 -10.55
CA MET A 77 -12.21 -7.45 -11.33
C MET A 77 -11.12 -8.38 -10.79
N ALA A 78 -11.02 -8.54 -9.47
CA ALA A 78 -10.08 -9.46 -8.85
C ALA A 78 -10.48 -10.93 -9.10
N LEU A 79 -11.77 -11.26 -9.02
CA LEU A 79 -12.31 -12.60 -9.30
C LEU A 79 -12.14 -12.99 -10.76
N SER A 80 -12.32 -12.07 -11.70
CA SER A 80 -12.12 -12.34 -13.13
C SER A 80 -10.65 -12.64 -13.45
N GLN A 81 -9.71 -11.94 -12.81
CA GLN A 81 -8.28 -12.17 -12.96
C GLN A 81 -7.79 -13.44 -12.25
N SER A 82 -8.38 -13.79 -11.09
CA SER A 82 -7.95 -14.93 -10.29
C SER A 82 -8.23 -16.28 -10.95
N ARG A 83 -9.27 -16.38 -11.80
CA ARG A 83 -9.63 -17.60 -12.54
C ARG A 83 -8.49 -18.15 -13.42
N ASN A 84 -7.48 -17.33 -13.72
CA ASN A 84 -6.30 -17.71 -14.49
C ASN A 84 -5.11 -18.19 -13.63
N SER A 85 -5.23 -18.23 -12.29
CA SER A 85 -4.13 -18.53 -11.37
C SER A 85 -4.50 -19.61 -10.34
N SER A 86 -3.78 -20.74 -10.34
CA SER A 86 -4.10 -21.93 -9.54
C SER A 86 -3.30 -22.09 -8.23
N ALA A 87 -2.59 -21.06 -7.76
CA ALA A 87 -1.64 -21.21 -6.65
C ALA A 87 -2.24 -20.85 -5.27
N SER A 88 -2.72 -21.87 -4.55
CA SER A 88 -3.08 -21.83 -3.12
C SER A 88 -1.84 -22.05 -2.26
N SER A 89 -1.48 -21.09 -1.40
CA SER A 89 -0.33 -21.19 -0.48
C SER A 89 -0.75 -21.37 0.99
N GLY A 90 -2.05 -21.36 1.29
CA GLY A 90 -2.59 -21.68 2.63
C GLY A 90 -2.22 -20.69 3.74
N ARG A 91 -1.46 -19.64 3.42
CA ARG A 91 -0.97 -18.62 4.36
C ARG A 91 -1.88 -17.40 4.46
N TRP A 92 -2.90 -17.30 3.61
CA TRP A 92 -3.80 -16.15 3.55
C TRP A 92 -5.01 -16.30 4.48
N PRO A 93 -5.52 -15.19 5.06
CA PRO A 93 -6.70 -15.26 5.91
C PRO A 93 -7.90 -15.77 5.11
N ARG A 94 -8.45 -16.91 5.52
CA ARG A 94 -9.71 -17.42 4.97
C ARG A 94 -10.84 -16.52 5.46
N THR A 95 -11.14 -15.45 4.72
CA THR A 95 -12.24 -14.55 5.07
C THR A 95 -13.57 -15.22 4.79
N ILE A 96 -14.22 -15.69 5.84
CA ILE A 96 -15.55 -16.34 5.82
C ILE A 96 -16.65 -15.37 5.34
N LEU A 97 -16.44 -14.04 5.46
CA LEU A 97 -17.45 -13.00 5.25
C LEU A 97 -17.53 -12.41 3.82
N GLY A 98 -16.74 -12.90 2.86
CA GLY A 98 -16.62 -12.22 1.56
C GLY A 98 -16.41 -13.08 0.32
N GLY A 99 -16.45 -14.42 0.43
CA GLY A 99 -16.43 -15.33 -0.72
C GLY A 99 -15.19 -15.33 -1.63
N LEU A 100 -14.22 -14.42 -1.42
CA LEU A 100 -13.01 -14.31 -2.24
C LEU A 100 -12.03 -15.45 -1.96
N ASP A 101 -11.62 -16.14 -3.02
CA ASP A 101 -10.54 -17.13 -2.96
C ASP A 101 -9.17 -16.47 -2.74
N GLU A 102 -8.16 -17.28 -2.40
CA GLU A 102 -6.81 -16.77 -2.11
C GLU A 102 -6.20 -16.01 -3.30
N ALA A 103 -6.49 -16.44 -4.53
CA ALA A 103 -5.98 -15.82 -5.73
C ALA A 103 -6.63 -14.42 -5.96
N ALA A 104 -7.93 -14.27 -5.74
CA ALA A 104 -8.63 -13.00 -5.83
C ALA A 104 -8.24 -12.06 -4.69
N GLN A 105 -7.99 -12.58 -3.48
CA GLN A 105 -7.44 -11.78 -2.39
C GLN A 105 -6.05 -11.21 -2.74
N LYS A 106 -5.18 -12.01 -3.36
CA LYS A 106 -3.89 -11.53 -3.86
C LYS A 106 -4.10 -10.43 -4.88
N CYS A 107 -4.94 -10.64 -5.89
CA CYS A 107 -5.21 -9.62 -6.91
C CYS A 107 -5.79 -8.31 -6.32
N LEU A 108 -6.64 -8.41 -5.30
CA LEU A 108 -7.29 -7.24 -4.70
C LEU A 108 -6.38 -6.46 -3.76
N TYR A 109 -5.50 -7.13 -3.02
CA TYR A 109 -4.66 -6.50 -1.99
C TYR A 109 -3.23 -6.22 -2.44
N MET A 110 -2.79 -6.92 -3.50
CA MET A 110 -1.48 -6.72 -4.11
C MET A 110 -1.62 -5.86 -5.36
#